data_AF-A0A1R1XUU5-F1
#
_entry.id   AF-A0A1R1XUU5-F1
#
_cell.length_a   1.000
_cell.length_b   1.000
_cell.length_c   1.000
_cell.angle_alpha   90.00
_cell.angle_beta   90.00
_cell.angle_gamma   90.00
#
_symmetry.space_group_name_H-M   'P 1'
#
loop_
_entity.id
_entity.type
_entity.pdbx_description
1 polymer ?
#
loop_
_entity_poly.entity_id
_entity_poly.type
_entity_poly.pdbx_seq_one_letter_code
_entity_poly.pdbx_strand_id
1 'polypeptide(L)'
;MAMKCEQLAVKEASLYNRLMELQSDSSQTGSASGKNTLRNIPKIPSFDGYPISFYRWIFGVDELFKNSPGLRYFQKRILFVDSSMGDPRSWYDADPYRNIDILTILDNLFQSNLA
;
A
#
# COMPACT_ATOMS: atom_id res chain seq x y z
N MET A 1 18.61 41.11 -23.86
CA MET A 1 17.64 40.08 -23.46
C MET A 1 18.01 38.67 -23.92
N ALA A 2 18.67 38.48 -25.07
CA ALA A 2 19.05 37.15 -25.60
C ALA A 2 19.96 36.30 -24.69
N MET A 3 20.97 36.88 -24.04
CA MET A 3 21.88 36.15 -23.13
C MET A 3 21.18 35.43 -21.96
N LYS A 4 20.03 35.94 -21.49
CA LYS A 4 19.34 35.37 -20.33
C LYS A 4 18.59 34.10 -20.71
N CYS A 5 18.00 34.06 -21.90
CA CYS A 5 17.35 32.87 -22.45
C CYS A 5 18.37 31.78 -22.78
N GLU A 6 19.53 32.17 -23.32
CA GLU A 6 20.62 31.24 -23.62
C GLU A 6 21.19 30.59 -22.35
N GLN A 7 21.43 31.38 -21.29
CA GLN A 7 21.86 30.84 -19.99
C GLN A 7 20.82 29.92 -19.35
N LEU A 8 19.52 30.20 -19.55
CA LEU A 8 18.44 29.36 -19.06
C LEU A 8 18.41 28.02 -19.81
N ALA A 9 18.53 28.04 -21.14
CA ALA A 9 18.56 26.83 -21.96
C ALA A 9 19.75 25.93 -21.62
N VAL A 10 20.94 26.51 -21.38
CA VAL A 10 22.13 25.76 -20.96
C VAL A 10 21.92 25.11 -19.59
N LYS A 11 21.32 25.82 -18.63
CA LYS A 11 21.02 25.26 -17.31
C LYS A 11 20.00 24.14 -17.39
N GLU A 12 18.96 24.31 -18.20
CA GLU A 12 17.92 23.31 -18.40
C GLU A 12 18.49 22.02 -19.04
N ALA A 13 19.32 22.15 -20.09
CA ALA A 13 20.00 21.02 -20.70
C ALA A 13 20.93 20.28 -19.71
N SER A 14 21.65 21.02 -18.86
CA SER A 14 22.51 20.42 -17.83
C SER A 14 21.71 19.63 -16.77
N LEU A 15 20.49 20.06 -16.47
CA LEU A 15 19.61 19.41 -15.51
C LEU A 15 19.07 18.09 -16.08
N TYR A 16 18.62 18.09 -17.34
CA TYR A 16 18.15 16.88 -18.01
C TYR A 16 19.26 15.83 -18.16
N ASN A 17 20.48 16.23 -18.51
CA ASN A 17 21.62 15.31 -18.57
C ASN A 17 21.91 14.66 -17.22
N ARG A 18 21.89 15.44 -16.14
CA ARG A 18 22.12 14.92 -14.78
C ARG A 18 21.01 13.97 -14.32
N LEU A 19 19.75 14.21 -14.71
CA LEU A 19 18.65 13.29 -14.43
C LEU A 19 18.79 11.97 -15.20
N MET A 20 19.22 12.02 -16.46
CA MET A 20 19.50 10.83 -17.27
C MET A 20 20.63 9.99 -16.67
N GLU A 21 21.73 10.62 -16.26
CA GLU A 21 22.86 9.95 -15.58
C GLU A 21 22.43 9.25 -14.30
N LEU A 22 21.63 9.93 -13.46
CA LEU A 22 21.08 9.35 -12.22
C LEU A 22 20.12 8.18 -12.49
N GLN A 23 19.33 8.24 -13.58
CA GLN A 23 18.47 7.13 -13.97
C GLN A 23 19.26 5.94 -14.54
N SER A 24 20.31 6.19 -15.34
CA SER A 24 21.19 5.13 -15.83
C SER A 24 21.97 4.44 -14.70
N ASP A 25 22.46 5.20 -13.72
CA ASP A 25 23.17 4.64 -12.56
C ASP A 25 22.24 3.85 -11.62
N SER A 26 20.95 4.18 -11.58
CA SER A 26 19.94 3.39 -10.84
C SER A 26 19.69 2.01 -11.44
N SER A 27 20.16 1.74 -12.67
CA SER A 27 19.97 0.47 -13.35
C SER A 27 20.87 -0.64 -12.82
N GLN A 28 21.86 -0.35 -11.95
CA GLN A 28 22.85 -1.36 -11.54
C GLN A 28 23.01 -1.61 -10.03
N THR A 29 22.48 -0.79 -9.13
CA THR A 29 22.49 -1.12 -7.69
C THR A 29 21.28 -0.52 -6.96
N GLY A 30 20.23 -1.32 -6.80
CA GLY A 30 18.98 -0.84 -6.19
C GLY A 30 17.97 -1.92 -5.83
N SER A 31 18.44 -3.05 -5.30
CA SER A 31 17.69 -3.91 -4.38
C SER A 31 16.27 -4.30 -4.78
N ALA A 32 16.14 -5.36 -5.58
CA ALA A 32 14.95 -6.21 -5.57
C ALA A 32 14.81 -7.02 -4.26
N SER A 33 15.15 -6.45 -3.09
CA SER A 33 14.90 -7.01 -1.75
C SER A 33 13.43 -6.85 -1.31
N GLY A 34 12.52 -6.81 -2.29
CA GLY A 34 11.08 -6.90 -2.08
C GLY A 34 10.44 -8.10 -2.77
N LYS A 35 11.09 -8.67 -3.80
CA LYS A 35 10.48 -9.77 -4.59
C LYS A 35 10.62 -11.14 -3.92
N ASN A 36 11.68 -11.38 -3.15
CA ASN A 36 11.85 -12.66 -2.45
C ASN A 36 11.07 -12.76 -1.13
N THR A 37 10.75 -11.64 -0.48
CA THR A 37 9.99 -11.64 0.78
C THR A 37 8.48 -11.80 0.57
N LEU A 38 7.96 -11.55 -0.65
CA LEU A 38 6.55 -11.74 -0.98
C LEU A 38 6.16 -13.21 -1.22
N ARG A 39 7.12 -14.11 -1.51
CA ARG A 39 6.83 -15.51 -1.86
C ARG A 39 6.37 -16.38 -0.68
N ASN A 40 6.67 -15.98 0.56
CA ASN A 40 6.23 -16.66 1.78
C ASN A 40 5.14 -15.90 2.54
N ILE A 41 4.49 -14.93 1.90
CA ILE A 41 3.44 -14.16 2.56
C ILE A 41 2.15 -14.97 2.58
N PRO A 42 1.49 -15.09 3.73
CA PRO A 42 0.21 -15.78 3.81
C PRO A 42 -0.80 -15.12 2.87
N LYS A 43 -1.43 -15.93 2.02
CA LYS A 43 -2.51 -15.47 1.17
C LYS A 43 -3.75 -15.26 2.02
N ILE A 44 -4.25 -14.02 2.05
CA ILE A 44 -5.52 -13.72 2.70
C ILE A 44 -6.65 -14.19 1.76
N PRO A 45 -7.66 -14.92 2.25
CA PRO A 45 -8.85 -15.25 1.48
C PRO A 45 -9.54 -13.97 0.98
N SER A 46 -10.06 -13.96 -0.24
CA SER A 46 -10.85 -12.81 -0.72
C SER A 46 -12.15 -12.67 0.09
N PHE A 47 -12.58 -11.43 0.31
CA PHE A 47 -13.89 -11.12 0.86
C PHE A 47 -14.80 -10.53 -0.20
N ASP A 48 -15.92 -11.20 -0.45
CA ASP A 48 -16.85 -10.86 -1.54
C ASP A 48 -17.95 -9.87 -1.13
N GLY A 49 -17.85 -9.24 0.05
CA GLY A 49 -18.81 -8.22 0.50
C GLY A 49 -19.98 -8.73 1.35
N TYR A 50 -20.13 -10.05 1.55
CA TYR A 50 -21.30 -10.60 2.27
C TYR A 50 -21.22 -10.36 3.80
N PRO A 51 -22.19 -9.65 4.42
CA PRO A 51 -22.14 -9.28 5.84
C PRO A 51 -22.02 -10.47 6.79
N ILE A 52 -22.74 -11.57 6.50
CA ILE A 52 -22.71 -12.82 7.30
C ILE A 52 -21.30 -13.43 7.38
N SER A 53 -20.51 -13.28 6.32
CA SER A 53 -19.17 -13.85 6.25
C SER A 53 -18.08 -12.89 6.75
N PHE A 54 -18.42 -11.63 6.99
CA PHE A 54 -17.46 -10.59 7.34
C PHE A 54 -16.72 -10.90 8.63
N TYR A 55 -17.44 -11.25 9.71
CA TYR A 55 -16.81 -11.59 11.00
C TYR A 55 -15.85 -12.77 10.86
N ARG A 56 -16.26 -13.83 10.16
CA ARG A 56 -15.40 -15.00 9.93
C ARG A 56 -14.15 -14.63 9.13
N TRP A 57 -14.31 -13.76 8.12
CA TRP A 57 -13.19 -13.29 7.32
C TRP A 57 -12.21 -12.43 8.14
N ILE A 58 -12.70 -11.41 8.85
CA ILE A 58 -11.83 -10.50 9.61
C ILE A 58 -11.07 -11.22 10.74
N PHE A 59 -11.69 -12.21 11.41
CA PHE A 59 -10.98 -13.05 12.38
C PHE A 59 -9.90 -13.92 11.72
N GLY A 60 -10.15 -14.44 10.52
CA GLY A 60 -9.12 -15.16 9.75
C GLY A 60 -7.93 -14.25 9.38
N VAL A 61 -8.20 -12.99 9.03
CA VAL A 61 -7.15 -11.99 8.77
C VAL A 61 -6.32 -11.70 10.04
N ASP A 62 -6.98 -11.56 11.20
CA ASP A 62 -6.30 -11.37 12.49
C ASP A 62 -5.28 -12.46 12.77
N GLU A 63 -5.74 -13.69 12.64
CA GLU A 63 -5.00 -14.88 12.99
C GLU A 63 -3.77 -15.01 12.07
N LEU A 64 -3.93 -14.74 10.78
CA LEU A 64 -2.83 -14.70 9.82
C LEU A 64 -1.78 -13.64 10.19
N PHE A 65 -2.21 -12.45 10.62
CA PHE A 65 -1.30 -11.37 11.00
C PHE A 65 -0.61 -11.61 12.35
N LYS A 66 -1.25 -12.31 13.29
CA LYS A 66 -0.65 -12.75 14.56
C LYS A 66 0.38 -13.85 14.34
N ASN A 67 0.10 -14.79 13.45
CA ASN A 67 0.99 -15.90 13.12
C ASN A 67 2.15 -15.50 12.19
N SER A 68 2.18 -14.25 11.74
CA SER A 68 3.19 -13.71 10.82
C SER A 68 3.93 -12.51 11.43
N PRO A 69 4.74 -12.70 12.49
CA PRO A 69 5.43 -11.60 13.18
C PRO A 69 6.41 -10.83 12.28
N GLY A 70 6.87 -11.44 11.18
CA GLY A 70 7.74 -10.78 10.19
C GLY A 70 7.03 -9.78 9.27
N LEU A 71 5.70 -9.67 9.32
CA LEU A 71 4.96 -8.71 8.50
C LEU A 71 4.97 -7.33 9.13
N ARG A 72 5.57 -6.36 8.41
CA ARG A 72 5.48 -4.95 8.75
C ARG A 72 4.06 -4.41 8.54
N TYR A 73 3.71 -3.33 9.25
CA TYR A 73 2.40 -2.68 9.14
C TYR A 73 2.00 -2.39 7.68
N PHE A 74 2.92 -1.83 6.88
CA PHE A 74 2.67 -1.56 5.46
C PHE A 74 2.37 -2.82 4.63
N GLN A 75 3.01 -3.96 4.93
CA GLN A 75 2.74 -5.23 4.25
C GLN A 75 1.36 -5.78 4.63
N LYS A 76 0.99 -5.71 5.91
CA LYS A 76 -0.36 -6.07 6.38
C LYS A 76 -1.43 -5.23 5.69
N ARG A 77 -1.19 -3.93 5.54
CA ARG A 77 -2.06 -2.99 4.81
C ARG A 77 -2.26 -3.38 3.35
N ILE A 78 -1.18 -3.67 2.62
CA ILE A 78 -1.29 -4.13 1.22
C ILE A 78 -2.13 -5.40 1.14
N LEU A 79 -1.88 -6.39 2.00
CA LEU A 79 -2.61 -7.66 1.97
C LEU A 79 -4.10 -7.50 2.31
N PHE A 80 -4.41 -6.68 3.31
CA PHE A 80 -5.78 -6.35 3.66
C PHE A 80 -6.52 -5.68 2.49
N VAL A 81 -5.87 -4.71 1.84
CA VAL A 81 -6.44 -3.98 0.69
C VAL A 81 -6.60 -4.86 -0.55
N ASP A 82 -5.65 -5.77 -0.80
CA ASP A 82 -5.67 -6.70 -1.93
C ASP A 82 -6.76 -7.78 -1.78
N SER A 83 -7.07 -8.17 -0.54
CA SER A 83 -8.09 -9.17 -0.22
C SER A 83 -9.49 -8.62 0.03
N SER A 84 -9.61 -7.29 0.21
CA SER A 84 -10.89 -6.62 0.42
C SER A 84 -11.50 -6.15 -0.90
N MET A 85 -12.74 -6.56 -1.15
CA MET A 85 -13.58 -6.07 -2.24
C MET A 85 -14.89 -5.50 -1.66
N GLY A 86 -15.52 -4.56 -2.36
CA GLY A 86 -16.80 -3.97 -1.95
C GLY A 86 -16.67 -3.01 -0.76
N ASP A 87 -17.60 -3.09 0.19
CA ASP A 87 -17.75 -2.11 1.28
C ASP A 87 -16.50 -1.95 2.17
N PRO A 88 -15.75 -3.02 2.54
CA PRO A 88 -14.51 -2.86 3.30
C PRO A 88 -13.41 -2.11 2.54
N ARG A 89 -13.41 -2.20 1.20
CA ARG A 89 -12.49 -1.43 0.36
C ARG A 89 -12.90 0.03 0.30
N SER A 90 -14.20 0.31 0.12
CA SER A 90 -14.76 1.67 0.18
C SER A 90 -14.51 2.35 1.53
N TRP A 91 -14.55 1.59 2.63
CA TRP A 91 -14.21 2.07 3.97
C TRP A 91 -12.72 2.44 4.09
N TYR A 92 -11.83 1.59 3.57
CA TYR A 92 -10.39 1.87 3.60
C TYR A 92 -10.03 3.08 2.72
N ASP A 93 -10.64 3.20 1.53
CA ASP A 93 -10.37 4.29 0.60
C ASP A 93 -10.89 5.65 1.13
N ALA A 94 -11.92 5.66 1.97
CA ALA A 94 -12.45 6.87 2.62
C ALA A 94 -11.48 7.48 3.63
N ASP A 95 -10.66 6.67 4.29
CA ASP A 95 -9.58 7.13 5.16
C ASP A 95 -8.44 6.12 5.18
N PRO A 96 -7.48 6.25 4.25
CA PRO A 96 -6.40 5.30 4.12
C PRO A 96 -5.42 5.42 5.28
N TYR A 97 -5.46 6.45 6.14
CA TYR A 97 -4.56 6.54 7.29
C TYR A 97 -5.12 5.84 8.52
N ARG A 98 -6.38 5.40 8.47
CA ARG A 98 -7.06 4.72 9.56
C ARG A 98 -6.34 3.44 9.97
N ASN A 99 -6.35 3.20 11.28
CA ASN A 99 -5.75 2.00 11.85
C ASN A 99 -6.54 0.77 11.38
N ILE A 100 -5.83 -0.24 10.86
CA ILE A 100 -6.40 -1.53 10.43
C ILE A 100 -6.44 -2.56 11.56
N ASP A 101 -6.21 -2.14 12.80
CA ASP A 101 -6.44 -2.99 13.96
C ASP A 101 -7.91 -3.41 14.01
N ILE A 102 -8.13 -4.69 14.29
CA ILE A 102 -9.46 -5.31 14.16
C ILE A 102 -10.46 -4.72 15.13
N LEU A 103 -10.02 -4.32 16.32
CA LEU A 103 -10.87 -3.60 17.27
C LEU A 103 -11.36 -2.28 16.68
N THR A 104 -10.51 -1.57 15.93
CA THR A 104 -10.88 -0.33 15.24
C THR A 104 -11.80 -0.61 14.06
N ILE A 105 -11.54 -1.66 13.28
CA ILE A 105 -12.41 -2.05 12.14
C ILE A 105 -13.82 -2.40 12.63
N LEU A 106 -13.92 -3.23 13.68
CA LEU A 106 -15.19 -3.64 14.26
C LEU A 106 -15.95 -2.46 14.86
N ASP A 107 -15.29 -1.60 15.63
CA ASP A 107 -15.94 -0.42 16.24
C ASP A 107 -16.53 0.51 15.18
N ASN A 108 -15.78 0.81 14.10
CA ASN A 108 -16.29 1.62 13.00
C ASN A 108 -17.48 0.97 12.27
N LEU A 109 -17.46 -0.36 12.07
CA LEU A 109 -18.54 -1.08 11.42
C LEU A 109 -19.81 -1.15 12.29
N PHE A 110 -19.66 -1.34 13.59
CA PHE A 110 -20.77 -1.27 14.53
C PHE A 110 -21.41 0.12 14.55
N GLN A 111 -20.61 1.18 14.55
CA GLN A 111 -21.11 2.57 14.48
C GLN A 111 -21.82 2.86 13.15
N SER A 112 -21.32 2.34 12.02
CA SER A 112 -21.95 2.55 10.70
C SER A 112 -23.28 1.80 10.50
N ASN A 113 -23.54 0.71 11.23
CA ASN A 113 -24.80 -0.04 11.17
C ASN A 113 -25.87 0.48 12.15
N LEU A 114 -25.53 1.47 12.98
CA LEU A 114 -26.43 2.10 13.96
C LEU A 114 -26.90 3.50 13.53
N ALA A 115 -26.39 4.02 12.41
CA ALA A 115 -26.77 5.31 11.81
C ALA A 115 -27.74 5.10 10.64
#